data_AF-A0AAW6QTH9-F1
#
_entry.id   AF-A0AAW6QTH9-F1
#
_cell.length_a   1.000
_cell.length_b   1.000
_cell.length_c   1.000
_cell.angle_alpha   90.00
_cell.angle_beta   90.00
_cell.angle_gamma   90.00
#
_symmetry.space_group_name_H-M   'P 1'
#
loop_
_entity.id
_entity.type
_entity.pdbx_description
1 polymer ?
#
loop_
_entity_poly.entity_id
_entity_poly.type
_entity_poly.pdbx_seq_one_letter_code
_entity_poly.pdbx_strand_id
1 'polypeptide(L)'
;MLDAICVLTTEAAAEQASSPLRLNPHAQAGVTYSVFKFQQLPEAEIERLRQHLYCPACYGKAYFRKASKDGKAACFGSRYHELDCIEFNPSAQKSREEQDALEVQQQLLDADALVIDFSLNPSNKRPSNSAHKINAPQEQEVVAKSKIENDTEQLASVQEPKADYQVAADKPEIAITAKRTPSQGLEKLLHSLLRGSDLATSDLWVYTDDERKYRWRAKNLFVNFADADPTDNKPHLYWGTLSHCDPLMTWLNPADSKDIGIPIEVVKTKLFKQFNITDKRDLEGAGIILFGKCFWNKDKTRKIIQLWDNDLRRIFISTLED
;
A
#
# COMPACT_ATOMS: atom_id res chain seq x y z
N MET A 1 21.84 7.19 -4.40
CA MET A 1 22.14 6.04 -3.52
C MET A 1 22.71 6.64 -2.26
N LEU A 2 22.12 6.39 -1.10
CA LEU A 2 22.63 6.92 0.16
C LEU A 2 23.96 6.25 0.46
N ASP A 3 25.06 7.01 0.42
CA ASP A 3 26.38 6.47 0.76
C ASP A 3 26.58 6.38 2.27
N ALA A 4 25.83 7.17 3.04
CA ALA A 4 25.96 7.28 4.49
C ALA A 4 24.62 7.40 5.22
N ILE A 5 24.57 6.88 6.45
CA ILE A 5 23.43 7.00 7.35
C ILE A 5 23.88 7.38 8.76
N CYS A 6 23.05 8.09 9.51
CA CYS A 6 23.31 8.42 10.89
C CYS A 6 22.65 7.40 11.82
N VAL A 7 23.39 6.92 12.82
CA VAL A 7 22.85 6.16 13.95
C VAL A 7 22.81 7.06 15.17
N LEU A 8 21.63 7.26 15.75
CA LEU A 8 21.48 8.02 16.98
C LEU A 8 21.89 7.14 18.17
N THR A 9 23.06 7.41 18.75
CA THR A 9 23.57 6.65 19.89
C THR A 9 22.98 7.20 21.19
N THR A 10 21.74 6.84 21.51
CA THR A 10 21.20 6.68 22.88
C THR A 10 19.70 6.37 22.83
N GLU A 11 19.23 5.45 23.68
CA GLU A 11 17.80 5.15 23.86
C GLU A 11 16.98 6.38 24.33
N ALA A 12 17.64 7.40 24.88
CA ALA A 12 17.03 8.67 25.30
C ALA A 12 16.80 9.69 24.16
N ALA A 13 17.43 9.52 22.99
CA ALA A 13 17.36 10.49 21.90
C ALA A 13 16.24 10.22 20.88
N ALA A 14 15.70 9.00 20.84
CA ALA A 14 14.66 8.61 19.89
C ALA A 14 13.27 9.22 20.20
N GLU A 15 13.03 9.64 21.45
CA GLU A 15 11.73 10.19 21.90
C GLU A 15 11.50 11.65 21.49
N GLN A 16 12.52 12.37 21.02
CA GLN A 16 12.39 13.80 20.64
C GLN A 16 12.09 14.03 19.15
N ALA A 17 12.04 12.98 18.33
CA ALA A 17 11.84 13.10 16.87
C ALA A 17 10.36 13.19 16.43
N SER A 18 9.40 13.20 17.35
CA SER A 18 7.95 13.18 17.05
C SER A 18 7.18 14.47 17.39
N SER A 19 7.87 15.57 17.74
CA SER A 19 7.21 16.85 18.06
C SER A 19 7.37 17.90 16.95
N PRO A 20 6.27 18.48 16.42
CA PRO A 20 6.32 19.39 15.29
C PRO A 20 6.46 20.85 15.75
N LEU A 21 7.51 21.22 16.49
CA LEU A 21 7.78 22.64 16.77
C LEU A 21 9.28 22.96 16.87
N ARG A 22 9.76 23.60 15.80
CA ARG A 22 10.83 24.63 15.70
C ARG A 22 12.29 24.26 16.02
N LEU A 23 13.11 24.42 14.97
CA LEU A 23 14.45 25.06 14.91
C LEU A 23 15.35 24.92 16.16
N ASN A 24 16.29 23.97 16.12
CA ASN A 24 17.63 24.21 16.68
C ASN A 24 18.71 23.33 15.98
N PRO A 25 19.80 23.90 15.43
CA PRO A 25 20.84 23.19 14.68
C PRO A 25 21.96 22.64 15.59
N HIS A 26 21.61 22.09 16.76
CA HIS A 26 22.60 21.50 17.66
C HIS A 26 22.75 20.00 17.42
N ALA A 27 23.88 19.67 16.81
CA ALA A 27 24.47 18.35 16.63
C ALA A 27 24.08 17.33 17.71
N GLN A 28 23.12 16.47 17.40
CA GLN A 28 23.01 15.17 18.05
C GLN A 28 24.24 14.36 17.64
N ALA A 29 25.02 13.89 18.61
CA ALA A 29 26.23 13.09 18.38
C ALA A 29 25.84 11.68 17.90
N GLY A 30 25.37 11.58 16.66
CA GLY A 30 25.16 10.30 16.00
C GLY A 30 26.41 9.85 15.25
N VAL A 31 26.64 8.54 15.21
CA VAL A 31 27.73 7.97 14.42
C VAL A 31 27.24 7.84 12.98
N THR A 32 27.95 8.48 12.05
CA THR A 32 27.65 8.34 10.63
C THR A 32 28.42 7.16 10.05
N TYR A 33 27.69 6.17 9.56
CA TYR A 33 28.27 5.01 8.89
C TYR A 33 28.09 5.13 7.38
N SER A 34 29.18 4.93 6.64
CA SER A 34 29.08 4.56 5.23
C SER A 34 28.56 3.12 5.10
N VAL A 35 27.90 2.77 4.01
CA VAL A 35 27.46 1.39 3.72
C VAL A 35 28.59 0.37 3.93
N PHE A 36 29.79 0.65 3.39
CA PHE A 36 30.95 -0.23 3.49
C PHE A 36 31.35 -0.53 4.93
N LYS A 37 31.45 0.51 5.78
CA LYS A 37 31.75 0.37 7.22
C LYS A 37 30.64 -0.36 7.97
N PHE A 38 29.37 -0.07 7.66
CA PHE A 38 28.24 -0.69 8.35
C PHE A 38 28.13 -2.19 8.05
N GLN A 39 28.34 -2.59 6.80
CA GLN A 39 28.30 -3.99 6.39
C GLN A 39 29.39 -4.85 7.04
N GLN A 40 30.50 -4.25 7.49
CA GLN A 40 31.61 -4.93 8.15
C GLN A 40 31.40 -5.12 9.66
N LEU A 41 30.36 -4.52 10.25
CA LEU A 41 30.05 -4.70 11.66
C LEU A 41 29.63 -6.16 11.95
N PRO A 42 29.86 -6.66 13.17
CA PRO A 42 29.31 -7.94 13.59
C PRO A 42 27.79 -7.99 13.43
N GLU A 43 27.24 -9.16 13.08
CA GLU A 43 25.80 -9.31 12.82
C GLU A 43 24.93 -8.84 13.99
N ALA A 44 25.37 -9.12 15.23
CA ALA A 44 24.67 -8.66 16.44
C ALA A 44 24.64 -7.14 16.57
N GLU A 45 25.68 -6.45 16.12
CA GLU A 45 25.76 -5.00 16.16
C GLU A 45 24.94 -4.37 15.03
N ILE A 46 24.96 -4.96 13.84
CA ILE A 46 24.04 -4.58 12.75
C ILE A 46 22.59 -4.69 13.22
N GLU A 47 22.23 -5.79 13.88
CA GLU A 47 20.88 -6.02 14.39
C GLU A 47 20.46 -5.00 15.46
N ARG A 48 21.40 -4.55 16.28
CA ARG A 48 21.15 -3.51 17.28
C ARG A 48 20.94 -2.13 16.65
N LEU A 49 21.77 -1.79 15.66
CA LEU A 49 21.78 -0.44 15.07
C LEU A 49 20.73 -0.27 13.97
N ARG A 50 20.32 -1.33 13.25
CA ARG A 50 19.38 -1.26 12.10
C ARG A 50 18.04 -0.60 12.42
N GLN A 51 17.57 -0.72 13.67
CA GLN A 51 16.30 -0.15 14.12
C GLN A 51 16.39 1.37 14.39
N HIS A 52 17.61 1.93 14.38
CA HIS A 52 17.92 3.31 14.78
C HIS A 52 18.66 4.08 13.69
N LEU A 53 18.36 3.78 12.42
CA LEU A 53 18.97 4.42 11.26
C LEU A 53 18.14 5.63 10.81
N TYR A 54 18.80 6.75 10.51
CA TYR A 54 18.17 7.99 10.07
C TYR A 54 18.98 8.69 8.98
N CYS A 55 18.28 9.31 8.03
CA CYS A 55 18.90 10.14 7.00
C CYS A 55 19.69 11.29 7.66
N PRO A 56 20.97 11.51 7.31
CA PRO A 56 21.75 12.59 7.91
C PRO A 56 21.28 13.99 7.49
N ALA A 57 20.52 14.10 6.39
CA ALA A 57 20.03 15.37 5.87
C ALA A 57 18.64 15.74 6.42
N CYS A 58 17.65 14.86 6.25
CA CYS A 58 16.26 15.14 6.68
C CYS A 58 15.82 14.40 7.95
N TYR A 59 16.71 13.62 8.59
CA TYR A 59 16.40 12.80 9.77
C TYR A 59 15.24 11.81 9.61
N GLY A 60 14.80 11.55 8.37
CA GLY A 60 13.81 10.53 8.07
C GLY A 60 14.31 9.14 8.46
N LYS A 61 13.46 8.34 9.08
CA LYS A 61 13.79 6.96 9.47
C LYS A 61 14.27 6.15 8.26
N ALA A 62 15.33 5.40 8.44
CA ALA A 62 15.98 4.62 7.38
C ALA A 62 16.10 3.15 7.78
N TYR A 63 16.52 2.34 6.82
CA TYR A 63 16.77 0.91 6.99
C TYR A 63 18.05 0.52 6.24
N PHE A 64 18.66 -0.59 6.65
CA PHE A 64 19.82 -1.17 6.00
C PHE A 64 19.46 -2.43 5.23
N ARG A 65 19.89 -2.49 3.97
CA ARG A 65 19.76 -3.67 3.12
C ARG A 65 21.12 -4.25 2.79
N LYS A 66 21.23 -5.57 2.92
CA LYS A 66 22.42 -6.29 2.46
C LYS A 66 22.42 -6.42 0.94
N ALA A 67 23.59 -6.74 0.41
CA ALA A 67 23.72 -7.07 -1.00
C ALA A 67 22.79 -8.24 -1.35
N SER A 68 22.09 -8.11 -2.48
CA SER A 68 21.15 -9.13 -2.93
C SER A 68 21.88 -10.33 -3.52
N LYS A 69 21.19 -11.48 -3.58
CA LYS A 69 21.69 -12.67 -4.28
C LYS A 69 21.87 -12.42 -5.80
N ASP A 70 21.10 -11.47 -6.34
CA ASP A 70 21.11 -11.07 -7.74
C ASP A 70 22.21 -10.04 -8.07
N GLY A 71 23.10 -9.73 -7.11
CA GLY A 71 24.31 -8.94 -7.33
C GLY A 71 24.16 -7.44 -7.09
N LYS A 72 23.04 -6.98 -6.52
CA LYS A 72 22.91 -5.57 -6.12
C LYS A 72 23.67 -5.32 -4.82
N ALA A 73 24.38 -4.20 -4.75
CA ALA A 73 25.17 -3.84 -3.58
C ALA A 73 24.28 -3.56 -2.35
N ALA A 74 24.86 -3.71 -1.17
CA ALA A 74 24.22 -3.25 0.06
C ALA A 74 23.95 -1.75 -0.02
N CYS A 75 22.89 -1.27 0.63
CA CYS A 75 22.54 0.14 0.63
C CYS A 75 21.73 0.53 1.86
N PHE A 76 21.70 1.82 2.14
CA PHE A 76 20.69 2.41 3.01
C PHE A 76 19.53 2.94 2.17
N GLY A 77 18.31 2.81 2.69
CA GLY A 77 17.13 3.40 2.09
C GLY A 77 16.22 4.00 3.15
N SER A 78 15.28 4.84 2.72
CA SER A 78 14.27 5.43 3.59
C SER A 78 12.98 5.65 2.82
N ARG A 79 11.86 5.24 3.42
CA ARG A 79 10.50 5.61 2.95
C ARG A 79 10.08 7.00 3.43
N TYR A 80 10.83 7.58 4.36
CA TYR A 80 10.48 8.76 5.17
C TYR A 80 11.31 10.00 4.83
N HIS A 81 11.91 10.06 3.64
CA HIS A 81 12.53 11.30 3.18
C HIS A 81 11.50 12.42 3.05
N GLU A 82 11.88 13.62 3.44
CA GLU A 82 11.20 14.85 3.04
C GLU A 82 11.35 15.05 1.52
N LEU A 83 10.40 15.76 0.90
CA LEU A 83 10.32 15.89 -0.56
C LEU A 83 11.54 16.63 -1.17
N ASP A 84 12.15 17.52 -0.41
CA ASP A 84 13.29 18.36 -0.77
C ASP A 84 14.63 17.84 -0.22
N CYS A 85 14.66 16.63 0.34
CA CYS A 85 15.88 16.05 0.89
C CYS A 85 16.94 15.82 -0.21
N ILE A 86 18.16 16.32 -0.02
CA ILE A 86 19.26 16.17 -0.99
C ILE A 86 19.69 14.72 -1.21
N GLU A 87 19.48 13.86 -0.21
CA GLU A 87 19.78 12.42 -0.29
C GLU A 87 18.65 11.64 -0.94
N PHE A 88 17.57 12.33 -1.33
CA PHE A 88 16.42 11.69 -1.92
C PHE A 88 16.70 11.27 -3.36
N ASN A 89 16.78 9.94 -3.58
CA ASN A 89 16.90 9.35 -4.91
C ASN A 89 15.81 8.28 -5.10
N PRO A 90 14.71 8.59 -5.80
CA PRO A 90 13.58 7.67 -5.93
C PRO A 90 13.98 6.40 -6.68
N SER A 91 13.69 5.24 -6.08
CA SER A 91 13.77 3.95 -6.78
C SER A 91 12.60 3.77 -7.75
N ALA A 92 12.69 2.77 -8.64
CA ALA A 92 11.57 2.39 -9.50
C ALA A 92 10.32 2.01 -8.67
N GLN A 93 10.52 1.31 -7.55
CA GLN A 93 9.46 1.04 -6.58
C GLN A 93 8.85 2.34 -6.05
N LYS A 94 9.67 3.32 -5.65
CA LYS A 94 9.17 4.60 -5.14
C LYS A 94 8.31 5.34 -6.17
N SER A 95 8.76 5.36 -7.42
CA SER A 95 8.02 5.98 -8.52
C SER A 95 6.68 5.28 -8.78
N ARG A 96 6.63 3.94 -8.65
CA ARG A 96 5.38 3.17 -8.73
C ARG A 96 4.44 3.51 -7.59
N GLU A 97 4.95 3.57 -6.37
CA GLU A 97 4.16 3.95 -5.19
C GLU A 97 3.56 5.36 -5.33
N GLU A 98 4.32 6.31 -5.87
CA GLU A 98 3.85 7.67 -6.16
C GLU A 98 2.75 7.67 -7.23
N GLN A 99 2.93 6.93 -8.32
CA GLN A 99 1.90 6.79 -9.35
C GLN A 99 0.61 6.16 -8.80
N ASP A 100 0.73 5.09 -8.01
CA ASP A 100 -0.41 4.44 -7.37
C ASP A 100 -1.15 5.38 -6.42
N ALA A 101 -0.41 6.19 -5.65
CA ALA A 101 -0.99 7.20 -4.77
C ALA A 101 -1.76 8.28 -5.54
N LEU A 102 -1.22 8.76 -6.67
CA LEU A 102 -1.91 9.72 -7.54
C LEU A 102 -3.20 9.12 -8.13
N GLU A 103 -3.17 7.86 -8.56
CA GLU A 103 -4.36 7.18 -9.09
C GLU A 103 -5.45 7.01 -8.04
N VAL A 104 -5.09 6.66 -6.81
CA VAL A 104 -6.04 6.56 -5.70
C VAL A 104 -6.58 7.94 -5.35
N GLN A 105 -5.73 8.97 -5.25
CA GLN A 105 -6.18 10.35 -4.98
C GLN A 105 -7.17 10.84 -6.05
N GLN A 106 -6.94 10.54 -7.33
CA GLN A 106 -7.89 10.87 -8.39
C GLN A 106 -9.24 10.18 -8.18
N GLN A 107 -9.23 8.91 -7.73
CA GLN A 107 -10.48 8.18 -7.43
C GLN A 107 -11.22 8.75 -6.22
N LEU A 108 -10.51 9.25 -5.21
CA LEU A 108 -11.13 9.95 -4.08
C LEU A 108 -11.89 11.20 -4.54
N LEU A 109 -11.36 11.91 -5.54
CA LEU A 109 -11.99 13.11 -6.09
C LEU A 109 -13.16 12.79 -7.02
N ASP A 110 -13.04 11.71 -7.79
CA ASP A 110 -13.97 11.40 -8.89
C ASP A 110 -15.11 10.46 -8.52
N ALA A 111 -14.99 9.69 -7.43
CA ALA A 111 -15.94 8.64 -7.08
C ALA A 111 -16.54 8.86 -5.69
N ASP A 112 -17.82 8.52 -5.54
CA ASP A 112 -18.50 8.52 -4.24
C ASP A 112 -18.19 7.26 -3.41
N ALA A 113 -17.67 6.23 -4.08
CA ALA A 113 -17.34 4.96 -3.45
C ALA A 113 -16.18 4.23 -4.14
N LEU A 114 -15.59 3.29 -3.42
CA LEU A 114 -14.50 2.40 -3.82
C LEU A 114 -14.82 0.97 -3.37
N VAL A 115 -14.46 -0.03 -4.18
CA VAL A 115 -14.48 -1.44 -3.77
C VAL A 115 -13.06 -1.93 -3.55
N ILE A 116 -12.82 -2.65 -2.46
CA ILE A 116 -11.57 -3.36 -2.22
C ILE A 116 -11.70 -4.77 -2.78
N ASP A 117 -10.91 -5.05 -3.80
CA ASP A 117 -10.82 -6.38 -4.39
C ASP A 117 -9.64 -7.13 -3.78
N PHE A 118 -9.96 -8.00 -2.82
CA PHE A 118 -8.98 -8.86 -2.16
C PHE A 118 -8.41 -9.96 -3.06
N SER A 119 -8.99 -10.18 -4.26
CA SER A 119 -8.48 -11.16 -5.22
C SER A 119 -7.36 -10.60 -6.11
N LEU A 120 -7.18 -9.28 -6.15
CA LEU A 120 -6.10 -8.65 -6.90
C LEU A 120 -4.75 -8.99 -6.27
N ASN A 121 -4.05 -9.90 -6.93
CA ASN A 121 -2.66 -10.17 -6.62
C ASN A 121 -1.79 -8.95 -6.97
N PRO A 122 -0.70 -8.72 -6.22
CA PRO A 122 0.24 -7.66 -6.53
C PRO A 122 0.74 -7.75 -7.96
N SER A 123 0.93 -6.59 -8.58
CA SER A 123 1.22 -6.48 -9.99
C SER A 123 2.62 -7.04 -10.30
N ASN A 124 2.69 -8.30 -10.75
CA ASN A 124 3.89 -8.85 -11.40
C ASN A 124 4.24 -8.17 -12.74
N LYS A 125 3.68 -6.98 -13.02
CA LYS A 125 3.98 -6.21 -14.23
C LYS A 125 5.39 -5.64 -14.12
N ARG A 126 6.33 -6.34 -14.77
CA ARG A 126 7.52 -5.72 -15.37
C ARG A 126 7.04 -4.50 -16.18
N PRO A 127 7.74 -3.36 -16.13
CA PRO A 127 7.35 -2.19 -16.90
C PRO A 127 7.32 -2.56 -18.38
N SER A 128 6.12 -2.58 -18.97
CA SER A 128 5.98 -2.64 -20.41
C SER A 128 6.47 -1.30 -20.95
N ASN A 129 7.59 -1.30 -21.65
CA ASN A 129 8.01 -0.22 -22.54
C ASN A 129 6.93 -0.02 -23.60
N SER A 130 5.85 0.68 -23.27
CA SER A 130 5.00 1.32 -24.25
C SER A 130 5.63 2.68 -24.54
N ALA A 131 6.66 2.65 -25.38
CA ALA A 131 7.10 3.85 -26.05
C ALA A 131 5.89 4.39 -26.83
N HIS A 132 5.39 5.55 -26.40
CA HIS A 132 4.48 6.37 -27.19
C HIS A 132 5.15 6.65 -28.54
N LYS A 133 4.76 5.89 -29.58
CA LYS A 133 5.05 6.28 -30.95
C LYS A 133 4.10 7.40 -31.33
N ILE A 134 4.65 8.61 -31.34
CA ILE A 134 4.11 9.77 -32.03
C ILE A 134 4.05 9.43 -33.52
N ASN A 135 2.85 9.43 -34.10
CA ASN A 135 2.64 9.26 -35.53
C ASN A 135 2.80 10.60 -36.26
N ALA A 136 3.59 10.60 -37.33
CA ALA A 136 3.55 11.56 -38.43
C ALA A 136 3.66 10.78 -39.76
N PRO A 137 3.12 11.32 -40.87
CA PRO A 137 2.21 10.57 -41.75
C PRO A 137 2.86 10.14 -43.08
N GLN A 138 2.43 9.01 -43.64
CA GLN A 138 2.59 8.74 -45.08
C GLN A 138 1.37 8.01 -45.68
N GLU A 139 0.69 8.76 -46.55
CA GLU A 139 0.19 8.44 -47.89
C GLU A 139 -0.34 7.03 -48.24
N GLN A 140 -1.66 7.03 -48.46
CA GLN A 140 -2.46 6.36 -49.51
C GLN A 140 -1.84 5.20 -50.32
N GLU A 141 -2.57 4.08 -50.34
CA GLU A 141 -2.93 3.45 -51.62
C GLU A 141 -4.29 2.74 -51.51
N VAL A 142 -5.10 2.93 -52.56
CA VAL A 142 -6.51 2.58 -52.70
C VAL A 142 -6.63 1.30 -53.52
N VAL A 143 -7.36 0.28 -53.06
CA VAL A 143 -8.06 -0.65 -53.97
C VAL A 143 -9.36 -1.16 -53.35
N ALA A 144 -10.46 -0.93 -54.06
CA ALA A 144 -11.81 -1.38 -53.78
C ALA A 144 -12.14 -2.77 -54.40
N LYS A 145 -13.14 -3.46 -53.82
CA LYS A 145 -14.13 -4.39 -54.44
C LYS A 145 -14.96 -5.02 -53.29
N SER A 146 -16.20 -4.60 -53.00
CA SER A 146 -17.51 -4.84 -53.67
C SER A 146 -18.06 -6.28 -53.57
N LYS A 147 -19.16 -6.49 -52.81
CA LYS A 147 -20.50 -7.04 -53.22
C LYS A 147 -21.33 -7.50 -52.00
N ILE A 148 -22.49 -6.87 -51.72
CA ILE A 148 -23.90 -7.25 -52.04
C ILE A 148 -24.37 -8.45 -51.19
N GLU A 149 -25.11 -8.22 -50.09
CA GLU A 149 -26.60 -8.20 -49.92
C GLU A 149 -27.28 -9.58 -49.96
N ASN A 150 -28.09 -9.87 -48.94
CA ASN A 150 -29.52 -10.15 -49.16
C ASN A 150 -30.32 -10.08 -47.85
N ASP A 151 -31.39 -9.28 -47.90
CA ASP A 151 -32.51 -9.17 -46.98
C ASP A 151 -33.37 -10.44 -46.96
N THR A 152 -34.20 -10.61 -45.92
CA THR A 152 -35.65 -10.88 -46.08
C THR A 152 -36.38 -10.62 -44.74
N GLU A 153 -37.34 -9.69 -44.78
CA GLU A 153 -38.35 -9.39 -43.76
C GLU A 153 -39.60 -10.28 -43.86
N GLN A 154 -40.40 -10.35 -42.77
CA GLN A 154 -41.87 -10.11 -42.65
C GLN A 154 -42.52 -11.02 -41.58
N LEU A 155 -43.12 -10.46 -40.49
CA LEU A 155 -44.52 -9.98 -40.29
C LEU A 155 -45.58 -11.13 -40.31
N ALA A 156 -46.62 -11.29 -39.50
CA ALA A 156 -47.26 -10.64 -38.33
C ALA A 156 -48.45 -11.54 -37.87
N SER A 157 -48.99 -11.37 -36.64
CA SER A 157 -50.46 -11.43 -36.31
C SER A 157 -50.77 -11.36 -34.78
N VAL A 158 -51.19 -10.18 -34.29
CA VAL A 158 -52.48 -9.79 -33.61
C VAL A 158 -53.39 -10.96 -33.09
N GLN A 159 -54.07 -11.02 -31.91
CA GLN A 159 -54.76 -10.04 -31.03
C GLN A 159 -55.03 -10.56 -29.57
N GLU A 160 -55.39 -9.60 -28.69
CA GLU A 160 -55.74 -9.49 -27.23
C GLU A 160 -56.96 -10.29 -26.63
N PRO A 161 -57.35 -10.24 -25.30
CA PRO A 161 -57.24 -9.11 -24.32
C PRO A 161 -57.05 -9.34 -22.78
N LYS A 162 -56.53 -8.26 -22.16
CA LYS A 162 -56.83 -7.58 -20.85
C LYS A 162 -56.75 -8.27 -19.48
N ALA A 163 -55.92 -7.69 -18.60
CA ALA A 163 -56.36 -7.01 -17.37
C ALA A 163 -55.29 -6.02 -16.86
N ASP A 164 -55.71 -4.77 -16.63
CA ASP A 164 -54.95 -3.59 -16.21
C ASP A 164 -54.36 -3.68 -14.80
N TYR A 165 -53.19 -3.07 -14.58
CA TYR A 165 -52.99 -2.01 -13.58
C TYR A 165 -51.82 -1.11 -14.01
N GLN A 166 -52.12 0.18 -14.20
CA GLN A 166 -51.23 1.20 -14.75
C GLN A 166 -50.24 1.77 -13.73
N VAL A 167 -49.01 1.98 -14.21
CA VAL A 167 -47.99 2.89 -13.68
C VAL A 167 -48.11 4.20 -14.44
N ALA A 168 -48.12 5.34 -13.74
CA ALA A 168 -47.90 6.65 -14.36
C ALA A 168 -46.45 7.08 -14.10
N ALA A 169 -45.67 7.15 -15.19
CA ALA A 169 -44.40 7.85 -15.27
C ALA A 169 -44.64 9.28 -15.79
N ASP A 170 -43.84 10.25 -15.34
CA ASP A 170 -42.88 10.97 -16.20
C ASP A 170 -42.31 12.23 -15.54
N LYS A 171 -40.99 12.20 -15.31
CA LYS A 171 -40.10 13.36 -15.46
C LYS A 171 -38.72 12.84 -15.86
N PRO A 172 -37.98 13.56 -16.72
CA PRO A 172 -37.10 12.97 -17.71
C PRO A 172 -35.82 12.42 -17.09
N GLU A 173 -35.49 11.23 -17.55
CA GLU A 173 -34.27 10.49 -17.28
C GLU A 173 -33.09 11.25 -17.90
N ILE A 174 -32.34 11.98 -17.08
CA ILE A 174 -30.98 12.38 -17.43
C ILE A 174 -30.19 11.07 -17.44
N ALA A 175 -29.75 10.65 -18.62
CA ALA A 175 -28.83 9.54 -18.79
C ALA A 175 -27.50 9.89 -18.11
N ILE A 176 -27.41 9.65 -16.79
CA ILE A 176 -26.15 9.62 -16.06
C ILE A 176 -25.50 8.30 -16.48
N THR A 177 -24.49 8.38 -17.33
CA THR A 177 -23.53 7.30 -17.51
C THR A 177 -23.07 6.86 -16.11
N ALA A 178 -23.54 5.70 -15.64
CA ALA A 178 -23.22 5.23 -14.29
C ALA A 178 -21.70 5.14 -14.16
N LYS A 179 -21.09 6.08 -13.41
CA LYS A 179 -19.67 6.01 -13.06
C LYS A 179 -19.47 4.68 -12.34
N ARG A 180 -18.77 3.74 -12.99
CA ARG A 180 -18.42 2.46 -12.37
C ARG A 180 -17.64 2.77 -11.10
N THR A 181 -18.09 2.23 -9.98
CA THR A 181 -17.36 2.29 -8.71
C THR A 181 -15.96 1.70 -8.95
N PRO A 182 -14.87 2.46 -8.76
CA PRO A 182 -13.52 1.94 -8.94
C PRO A 182 -13.28 0.76 -7.99
N SER A 183 -12.44 -0.18 -8.43
CA SER A 183 -11.99 -1.31 -7.65
C SER A 183 -10.47 -1.25 -7.50
N GLN A 184 -9.96 -1.40 -6.28
CA GLN A 184 -8.53 -1.37 -5.98
C GLN A 184 -8.09 -2.54 -5.11
N GLY A 185 -6.86 -3.01 -5.35
CA GLY A 185 -6.20 -4.03 -4.54
C GLY A 185 -5.43 -3.41 -3.37
N LEU A 186 -5.04 -4.25 -2.41
CA LEU A 186 -4.34 -3.82 -1.20
C LEU A 186 -2.98 -3.16 -1.48
N GLU A 187 -2.29 -3.54 -2.56
CA GLU A 187 -1.01 -2.94 -2.97
C GLU A 187 -1.14 -1.43 -3.18
N LYS A 188 -2.04 -1.00 -4.08
CA LYS A 188 -2.24 0.41 -4.41
C LYS A 188 -2.74 1.21 -3.22
N LEU A 189 -3.65 0.64 -2.43
CA LEU A 189 -4.16 1.29 -1.21
C LEU A 189 -3.04 1.51 -0.20
N LEU A 190 -2.18 0.52 0.03
CA LEU A 190 -1.03 0.68 0.90
C LEU A 190 -0.07 1.75 0.38
N HIS A 191 0.23 1.75 -0.93
CA HIS A 191 1.10 2.76 -1.53
C HIS A 191 0.55 4.17 -1.35
N SER A 192 -0.76 4.36 -1.58
CA SER A 192 -1.46 5.61 -1.34
C SER A 192 -1.33 6.08 0.12
N LEU A 193 -1.55 5.18 1.08
CA LEU A 193 -1.48 5.48 2.51
C LEU A 193 -0.06 5.86 2.95
N LEU A 194 0.95 5.08 2.53
CA LEU A 194 2.36 5.36 2.84
C LEU A 194 2.87 6.67 2.21
N ARG A 195 2.22 7.14 1.14
CA ARG A 195 2.53 8.43 0.48
C ARG A 195 1.75 9.61 1.06
N GLY A 196 0.92 9.38 2.07
CA GLY A 196 0.18 10.44 2.75
C GLY A 196 -1.02 10.97 1.97
N SER A 197 -1.65 10.13 1.15
CA SER A 197 -2.95 10.48 0.54
C SER A 197 -4.03 10.71 1.61
N ASP A 198 -5.11 11.41 1.23
CA ASP A 198 -6.25 11.66 2.10
C ASP A 198 -7.16 10.43 2.31
N LEU A 199 -6.77 9.24 1.82
CA LEU A 199 -7.61 8.03 1.88
C LEU A 199 -8.08 7.73 3.30
N ALA A 200 -7.17 7.72 4.28
CA ALA A 200 -7.48 7.42 5.68
C ALA A 200 -8.18 8.57 6.43
N THR A 201 -8.37 9.73 5.82
CA THR A 201 -9.10 10.86 6.42
C THR A 201 -10.39 11.18 5.66
N SER A 202 -10.56 10.61 4.46
CA SER A 202 -11.68 10.88 3.57
C SER A 202 -13.00 10.28 4.04
N ASP A 203 -14.08 10.89 3.58
CA ASP A 203 -15.45 10.39 3.73
C ASP A 203 -15.86 9.40 2.62
N LEU A 204 -14.93 8.94 1.77
CA LEU A 204 -15.24 8.00 0.69
C LEU A 204 -15.93 6.73 1.24
N TRP A 205 -16.98 6.25 0.56
CA TRP A 205 -17.56 4.95 0.90
C TRP A 205 -16.68 3.83 0.38
N VAL A 206 -16.36 2.87 1.23
CA VAL A 206 -15.49 1.74 0.87
C VAL A 206 -16.24 0.44 1.11
N TYR A 207 -16.27 -0.44 0.12
CA TYR A 207 -16.81 -1.79 0.21
C TYR A 207 -15.67 -2.79 0.38
N THR A 208 -15.84 -3.79 1.25
CA THR A 208 -14.84 -4.86 1.48
C THR A 208 -15.38 -6.24 1.08
N ASP A 209 -16.40 -6.27 0.24
CA ASP A 209 -16.95 -7.48 -0.33
C ASP A 209 -17.52 -7.17 -1.71
N ASP A 210 -17.42 -8.16 -2.61
CA ASP A 210 -17.84 -8.02 -4.00
C ASP A 210 -19.37 -7.88 -4.13
N GLU A 211 -20.12 -8.43 -3.16
CA GLU A 211 -21.57 -8.29 -3.06
C GLU A 211 -22.01 -6.90 -2.56
N ARG A 212 -21.07 -6.02 -2.21
CA ARG A 212 -21.27 -4.65 -1.71
C ARG A 212 -22.21 -4.58 -0.50
N LYS A 213 -22.24 -5.63 0.30
CA LYS A 213 -23.09 -5.75 1.48
C LYS A 213 -22.58 -4.92 2.64
N TYR A 214 -21.27 -4.84 2.80
CA TYR A 214 -20.63 -4.14 3.90
C TYR A 214 -19.90 -2.91 3.37
N ARG A 215 -20.23 -1.75 3.94
CA ARG A 215 -19.61 -0.46 3.59
C ARG A 215 -19.17 0.31 4.82
N TRP A 216 -18.08 1.04 4.66
CA TRP A 216 -17.50 1.90 5.70
C TRP A 216 -17.15 3.26 5.12
N ARG A 217 -17.06 4.28 5.97
CA ARG A 217 -16.33 5.50 5.60
C ARG A 217 -14.84 5.18 5.66
N ALA A 218 -14.07 5.61 4.67
CA ALA A 218 -12.63 5.33 4.59
C ALA A 218 -11.89 5.74 5.87
N LYS A 219 -12.21 6.92 6.44
CA LYS A 219 -11.67 7.38 7.73
C LYS A 219 -11.93 6.50 8.95
N ASN A 220 -12.95 5.63 8.87
CA ASN A 220 -13.27 4.68 9.92
C ASN A 220 -12.84 3.25 9.56
N LEU A 221 -12.24 3.04 8.39
CA LEU A 221 -11.82 1.72 7.92
C LEU A 221 -10.29 1.61 7.89
N PHE A 222 -9.60 2.62 7.37
CA PHE A 222 -8.14 2.63 7.28
C PHE A 222 -7.54 3.26 8.53
N VAL A 223 -6.85 2.47 9.34
CA VAL A 223 -6.32 2.88 10.64
C VAL A 223 -4.82 2.67 10.65
N ASN A 224 -4.03 3.72 10.90
CA ASN A 224 -2.60 3.53 11.08
C ASN A 224 -2.35 2.70 12.36
N PHE A 225 -1.31 1.87 12.39
CA PHE A 225 -1.00 1.10 13.60
C PHE A 225 -0.88 1.97 14.86
N ALA A 226 -0.32 3.19 14.77
CA ALA A 226 -0.22 4.10 15.91
C ALA A 226 -1.59 4.43 16.55
N ASP A 227 -2.66 4.41 15.75
CA ASP A 227 -4.01 4.77 16.14
C ASP A 227 -4.89 3.54 16.43
N ALA A 228 -4.32 2.33 16.47
CA ALA A 228 -5.09 1.11 16.68
C ALA A 228 -5.75 1.09 18.07
N ASP A 229 -7.07 0.95 18.08
CA ASP A 229 -7.88 0.90 19.30
C ASP A 229 -8.40 -0.54 19.55
N PRO A 230 -7.90 -1.24 20.58
CA PRO A 230 -8.37 -2.58 20.94
C PRO A 230 -9.77 -2.60 21.59
N THR A 231 -10.37 -1.44 21.87
CA THR A 231 -11.75 -1.35 22.38
C THR A 231 -12.78 -1.31 21.25
N ASP A 232 -12.35 -0.99 20.02
CA ASP A 232 -13.20 -1.12 18.84
C ASP A 232 -13.22 -2.57 18.35
N ASN A 233 -14.36 -3.23 18.55
CA ASN A 233 -14.56 -4.64 18.19
C ASN A 233 -14.77 -4.86 16.68
N LYS A 234 -14.73 -3.81 15.85
CA LYS A 234 -14.91 -3.89 14.40
C LYS A 234 -13.58 -4.17 13.68
N PRO A 235 -13.63 -4.85 12.52
CA PRO A 235 -12.45 -4.95 11.69
C PRO A 235 -12.10 -3.65 11.00
N HIS A 236 -10.80 -3.44 10.83
CA HIS A 236 -10.21 -2.31 10.13
C HIS A 236 -9.10 -2.80 9.19
N LEU A 237 -8.75 -1.96 8.21
CA LEU A 237 -7.51 -2.07 7.45
C LEU A 237 -6.41 -1.34 8.22
N TYR A 238 -5.64 -2.12 8.98
CA TYR A 238 -4.49 -1.60 9.69
C TYR A 238 -3.30 -1.49 8.76
N TRP A 239 -2.59 -0.36 8.81
CA TRP A 239 -1.48 -0.10 7.87
C TRP A 239 -0.32 0.67 8.52
N GLY A 240 0.84 0.56 7.89
CA GLY A 240 2.07 1.26 8.27
C GLY A 240 3.30 0.53 7.73
N THR A 241 4.42 0.65 8.43
CA THR A 241 5.62 -0.15 8.14
C THR A 241 5.95 -1.13 9.26
N LEU A 242 6.72 -2.16 8.93
CA LEU A 242 7.24 -3.11 9.90
C LEU A 242 8.60 -2.65 10.42
N SER A 243 8.83 -2.79 11.73
CA SER A 243 10.15 -2.59 12.32
C SER A 243 10.94 -3.89 12.36
N HIS A 244 10.34 -4.96 12.87
CA HIS A 244 11.02 -6.25 13.03
C HIS A 244 10.00 -7.37 13.22
N CYS A 245 10.50 -8.59 13.32
CA CYS A 245 9.75 -9.76 13.75
C CYS A 245 10.39 -10.38 14.98
N ASP A 246 9.68 -11.27 15.66
CA ASP A 246 10.26 -12.05 16.76
C ASP A 246 11.31 -13.06 16.23
N PRO A 247 12.11 -13.68 17.13
CA PRO A 247 13.15 -14.62 16.73
C PRO A 247 12.66 -15.82 15.91
N LEU A 248 11.41 -16.27 16.14
CA LEU A 248 10.80 -17.38 15.41
C LEU A 248 10.06 -16.91 14.16
N MET A 249 9.98 -15.61 13.89
CA MET A 249 9.24 -15.02 12.77
C MET A 249 7.76 -15.45 12.74
N THR A 250 7.15 -15.61 13.90
CA THR A 250 5.73 -15.91 14.09
C THR A 250 4.91 -14.67 14.47
N TRP A 251 5.57 -13.55 14.75
CA TRP A 251 4.98 -12.25 15.05
C TRP A 251 5.64 -11.15 14.22
N LEU A 252 4.82 -10.28 13.62
CA LEU A 252 5.28 -9.04 12.99
C LEU A 252 5.02 -7.85 13.93
N ASN A 253 5.97 -6.92 14.00
CA ASN A 253 5.90 -5.76 14.88
C ASN A 253 5.94 -4.46 14.03
N PRO A 254 4.86 -3.66 14.04
CA PRO A 254 4.83 -2.36 13.37
C PRO A 254 5.92 -1.42 13.87
N ALA A 255 6.35 -0.52 13.00
CA ALA A 255 7.38 0.47 13.30
C ALA A 255 6.87 1.65 14.12
N ASP A 256 5.58 1.95 13.99
CA ASP A 256 4.95 3.15 14.55
C ASP A 256 4.29 2.90 15.92
N SER A 257 4.31 1.65 16.40
CA SER A 257 3.76 1.27 17.72
C SER A 257 4.56 0.14 18.37
N LYS A 258 5.12 0.40 19.56
CA LYS A 258 5.93 -0.59 20.31
C LYS A 258 5.08 -1.66 21.01
N ASP A 259 3.81 -1.36 21.25
CA ASP A 259 2.85 -2.19 21.98
C ASP A 259 1.94 -3.01 21.04
N ILE A 260 2.18 -3.04 19.73
CA ILE A 260 1.39 -3.83 18.76
C ILE A 260 2.15 -5.08 18.34
N GLY A 261 1.42 -6.19 18.20
CA GLY A 261 1.91 -7.42 17.57
C GLY A 261 0.89 -8.02 16.62
N ILE A 262 1.37 -8.54 15.50
CA ILE A 262 0.55 -9.22 14.49
C ILE A 262 0.99 -10.69 14.45
N PRO A 263 0.22 -11.61 15.08
CA PRO A 263 0.54 -13.03 15.03
C PRO A 263 0.28 -13.56 13.63
N ILE A 264 1.29 -14.22 13.06
CA ILE A 264 1.24 -14.82 11.73
C ILE A 264 1.55 -16.33 11.75
N GLU A 265 1.74 -16.94 12.93
CA GLU A 265 2.14 -18.34 13.08
C GLU A 265 1.36 -19.32 12.17
N VAL A 266 0.03 -19.18 12.16
CA VAL A 266 -0.88 -20.05 11.38
C VAL A 266 -0.67 -19.92 9.87
N VAL A 267 -0.34 -18.71 9.39
CA VAL A 267 -0.24 -18.40 7.96
C VAL A 267 1.20 -18.23 7.47
N LYS A 268 2.18 -18.24 8.38
CA LYS A 268 3.59 -17.86 8.18
C LYS A 268 4.18 -18.45 6.90
N THR A 269 4.13 -19.77 6.75
CA THR A 269 4.77 -20.46 5.61
C THR A 269 4.20 -20.01 4.27
N LYS A 270 2.88 -19.85 4.19
CA LYS A 270 2.20 -19.42 2.95
C LYS A 270 2.43 -17.92 2.70
N LEU A 271 2.37 -17.10 3.75
CA LEU A 271 2.64 -15.67 3.71
C LEU A 271 4.05 -15.40 3.17
N PHE A 272 5.07 -16.05 3.75
CA PHE A 272 6.46 -15.83 3.36
C PHE A 272 6.73 -16.29 1.94
N LYS A 273 6.13 -17.41 1.52
CA LYS A 273 6.20 -17.85 0.14
C LYS A 273 5.55 -16.85 -0.82
N GLN A 274 4.40 -16.28 -0.46
CA GLN A 274 3.66 -15.33 -1.30
C GLN A 274 4.44 -14.03 -1.54
N PHE A 275 5.15 -13.54 -0.51
CA PHE A 275 5.89 -12.28 -0.58
C PHE A 275 7.41 -12.46 -0.73
N ASN A 276 7.86 -13.68 -1.05
CA ASN A 276 9.27 -14.04 -1.20
C ASN A 276 10.16 -13.63 -0.01
N ILE A 277 9.61 -13.73 1.21
CA ILE A 277 10.33 -13.42 2.46
C ILE A 277 11.16 -14.63 2.84
N THR A 278 12.48 -14.48 2.85
CA THR A 278 13.42 -15.55 3.20
C THR A 278 14.20 -15.24 4.46
N ASP A 279 14.29 -13.96 4.82
CA ASP A 279 15.08 -13.46 5.91
C ASP A 279 14.30 -12.41 6.73
N LYS A 280 14.60 -12.29 8.03
CA LYS A 280 13.98 -11.30 8.93
C LYS A 280 14.12 -9.87 8.41
N ARG A 281 15.20 -9.61 7.69
CA ARG A 281 15.57 -8.29 7.19
C ARG A 281 14.73 -7.85 6.01
N ASP A 282 14.08 -8.79 5.31
CA ASP A 282 13.13 -8.50 4.24
C ASP A 282 11.88 -7.78 4.78
N LEU A 283 11.62 -7.89 6.09
CA LEU A 283 10.47 -7.29 6.76
C LEU A 283 10.74 -5.89 7.29
N GLU A 284 11.98 -5.53 7.64
CA GLU A 284 12.24 -4.20 8.20
C GLU A 284 12.02 -3.11 7.15
N GLY A 285 11.24 -2.10 7.49
CA GLY A 285 10.86 -1.03 6.58
C GLY A 285 9.88 -1.46 5.48
N ALA A 286 9.49 -2.74 5.43
CA ALA A 286 8.45 -3.20 4.52
C ALA A 286 7.12 -2.52 4.88
N GLY A 287 6.39 -2.08 3.85
CA GLY A 287 5.02 -1.60 4.03
C GLY A 287 4.11 -2.79 4.30
N ILE A 288 3.10 -2.61 5.15
CA ILE A 288 2.08 -3.63 5.39
C ILE A 288 0.70 -2.99 5.50
N ILE A 289 -0.29 -3.66 4.92
CA ILE A 289 -1.71 -3.43 5.18
C ILE A 289 -2.39 -4.77 5.45
N LEU A 290 -3.29 -4.81 6.43
CA LEU A 290 -4.03 -6.03 6.74
C LEU A 290 -5.45 -5.71 7.24
N PHE A 291 -6.44 -6.47 6.78
CA PHE A 291 -7.80 -6.40 7.31
C PHE A 291 -7.92 -7.34 8.51
N GLY A 292 -8.18 -6.78 9.69
CA GLY A 292 -8.11 -7.55 10.93
C GLY A 292 -8.85 -6.88 12.08
N LYS A 293 -8.85 -7.56 13.24
CA LYS A 293 -9.40 -7.06 14.50
C LYS A 293 -8.28 -6.76 15.48
N CYS A 294 -8.43 -5.65 16.22
CA CYS A 294 -7.52 -5.30 17.30
C CYS A 294 -8.13 -5.71 18.64
N PHE A 295 -7.33 -6.27 19.54
CA PHE A 295 -7.73 -6.60 20.90
C PHE A 295 -6.54 -6.52 21.85
N TRP A 296 -6.82 -6.42 23.15
CA TRP A 296 -5.79 -6.56 24.17
C TRP A 296 -5.36 -8.01 24.33
N ASN A 297 -4.07 -8.24 24.55
CA ASN A 297 -3.63 -9.48 25.17
C ASN A 297 -4.27 -9.64 26.56
N LYS A 298 -4.18 -10.85 27.13
CA LYS A 298 -4.79 -11.19 28.41
C LYS A 298 -4.45 -10.20 29.53
N ASP A 299 -3.21 -9.73 29.57
CA ASP A 299 -2.69 -8.85 30.61
C ASP A 299 -2.87 -7.35 30.29
N LYS A 300 -3.48 -7.00 29.15
CA LYS A 300 -3.67 -5.63 28.64
C LYS A 300 -2.38 -4.79 28.55
N THR A 301 -1.27 -5.45 28.28
CA THR A 301 0.05 -4.84 28.08
C THR A 301 0.41 -4.67 26.62
N ARG A 302 -0.27 -5.38 25.72
CA ARG A 302 0.01 -5.38 24.29
C ARG A 302 -1.28 -5.47 23.48
N LYS A 303 -1.38 -4.66 22.44
CA LYS A 303 -2.40 -4.75 21.40
C LYS A 303 -2.03 -5.85 20.41
N ILE A 304 -3.00 -6.66 20.04
CA ILE A 304 -2.85 -7.75 19.08
C ILE A 304 -3.79 -7.46 17.92
N ILE A 305 -3.23 -7.44 16.71
CA ILE A 305 -4.00 -7.31 15.48
C ILE A 305 -4.03 -8.66 14.78
N GLN A 306 -5.18 -9.31 14.79
CA GLN A 306 -5.36 -10.62 14.17
C GLN A 306 -5.93 -10.49 12.76
N LEU A 307 -5.26 -11.14 11.80
CA LEU A 307 -5.71 -11.25 10.41
C LEU A 307 -7.10 -11.89 10.36
N TRP A 308 -8.03 -11.25 9.64
CA TRP A 308 -9.39 -11.73 9.53
C TRP A 308 -9.45 -13.11 8.87
N ASP A 309 -10.04 -14.09 9.57
CA ASP A 309 -10.18 -15.50 9.15
C ASP A 309 -8.87 -16.18 8.71
N ASN A 310 -7.70 -15.62 9.07
CA ASN A 310 -6.40 -16.05 8.56
C ASN A 310 -6.32 -16.05 7.00
N ASP A 311 -7.13 -15.22 6.32
CA ASP A 311 -7.19 -15.16 4.87
C ASP A 311 -6.04 -14.31 4.30
N LEU A 312 -5.12 -14.95 3.58
CA LEU A 312 -3.96 -14.29 2.99
C LEU A 312 -4.28 -13.26 1.91
N ARG A 313 -5.50 -13.30 1.36
CA ARG A 313 -5.99 -12.26 0.45
C ARG A 313 -6.21 -10.91 1.14
N ARG A 314 -6.31 -10.93 2.47
CA ARG A 314 -6.61 -9.77 3.32
C ARG A 314 -5.38 -9.15 3.97
N ILE A 315 -4.19 -9.51 3.50
CA ILE A 315 -2.92 -8.96 3.94
C ILE A 315 -2.03 -8.74 2.72
N PHE A 316 -1.33 -7.61 2.72
CA PHE A 316 -0.34 -7.31 1.70
C PHE A 316 0.92 -6.73 2.35
N ILE A 317 2.09 -7.22 1.93
CA ILE A 317 3.39 -6.75 2.36
C ILE A 317 4.15 -6.23 1.14
N SER A 318 4.46 -4.94 1.14
CA SER A 318 5.34 -4.28 0.17
C SER A 318 6.78 -4.39 0.69
N THR A 319 7.42 -5.52 0.37
CA THR A 319 8.85 -5.68 0.63
C THR A 319 9.63 -4.65 -0.18
N LEU A 320 10.81 -4.30 0.29
CA LEU A 320 11.66 -3.36 -0.42
C LEU A 320 12.27 -4.12 -1.62
N GLU A 321 11.99 -3.70 -2.85
CA GLU A 321 12.53 -4.32 -4.05
C GLU A 321 14.02 -4.05 -4.13
N ASP A 322 14.82 -5.11 -4.37
CA ASP A 322 16.24 -4.97 -4.69
C ASP A 322 16.41 -3.97 -5.85
#